data_AF-A0A6I7P879-F1
#
_entry.id   AF-A0A6I7P879-F1
#
_cell.length_a   1.000
_cell.length_b   1.000
_cell.length_c   1.000
_cell.angle_alpha   90.00
_cell.angle_beta   90.00
_cell.angle_gamma   90.00
#
_symmetry.space_group_name_H-M   'P 1'
#
loop_
_entity.id
_entity.type
_entity.pdbx_description
1 polymer ?
#
loop_
_entity_poly.entity_id
_entity_poly.type
_entity_poly.pdbx_seq_one_letter_code
_entity_poly.pdbx_strand_id
1 'polypeptide(L)' 'MELFFVALGLVLVLEGLLWAGFPNQMKAAAERLLELPASVLRQGGLVAMAAGVLIIWWVRG' A
#
# COMPACT_ATOMS: atom_id res chain seq x y z
N MET A 1 -5.66 19.71 7.03
CA MET A 1 -6.00 18.70 8.06
C MET A 1 -6.96 17.65 7.51
N GLU A 2 -8.07 18.04 6.88
CA GLU A 2 -9.10 17.09 6.38
C GLU A 2 -8.58 16.04 5.38
N LEU A 3 -7.75 16.45 4.41
CA LEU A 3 -7.18 15.54 3.40
C LEU A 3 -6.36 14.39 3.98
N PHE A 4 -5.70 14.61 5.11
CA PHE A 4 -4.92 13.56 5.78
C PHE A 4 -5.85 12.47 6.31
N PHE A 5 -6.92 12.84 7.00
CA PHE A 5 -7.91 11.90 7.51
C PHE A 5 -8.67 11.20 6.39
N VAL A 6 -8.96 11.88 5.29
CA VAL A 6 -9.58 11.27 4.10
C VAL A 6 -8.64 10.22 3.49
N ALA A 7 -7.36 10.56 3.27
CA ALA A 7 -6.39 9.62 2.73
C ALA A 7 -6.19 8.41 3.66
N LEU A 8 -6.10 8.64 4.97
CA LEU A 8 -6.00 7.59 5.97
C LEU A 8 -7.24 6.67 5.95
N GLY A 9 -8.44 7.25 5.89
CA GLY A 9 -9.69 6.50 5.78
C GLY A 9 -9.75 5.64 4.52
N LEU A 10 -9.33 6.19 3.37
CA LEU A 10 -9.29 5.44 2.11
C LEU A 10 -8.32 4.25 2.16
N VAL A 11 -7.13 4.42 2.75
CA VAL A 11 -6.19 3.30 2.94
C VAL A 11 -6.83 2.19 3.78
N LEU A 12 -7.52 2.54 4.87
CA LEU A 12 -8.20 1.55 5.71
C LEU A 12 -9.33 0.82 4.99
N VAL A 13 -10.12 1.53 4.17
CA VAL A 13 -11.18 0.90 3.36
C VAL A 13 -10.60 -0.07 2.34
N LEU A 14 -9.53 0.33 1.64
CA LEU A 14 -8.89 -0.51 0.63
C LEU A 14 -8.24 -1.75 1.26
N GLU A 15 -7.49 -1.58 2.34
CA GLU A 15 -6.92 -2.69 3.11
C GLU A 15 -8.02 -3.63 3.61
N GLY A 16 -9.05 -3.10 4.26
CA GLY A 16 -10.17 -3.89 4.77
C GLY A 16 -10.90 -4.67 3.67
N LEU A 17 -11.09 -4.07 2.49
CA LEU A 17 -11.70 -4.72 1.33
C LEU A 17 -10.84 -5.88 0.81
N LEU A 18 -9.52 -5.72 0.74
CA LEU A 18 -8.62 -6.78 0.32
C LEU A 18 -8.62 -7.95 1.32
N TRP A 19 -8.55 -7.65 2.62
CA TRP A 19 -8.58 -8.68 3.67
C TRP A 19 -9.93 -9.41 3.74
N ALA A 20 -11.06 -8.69 3.58
CA ALA A 20 -12.39 -9.28 3.63
C ALA A 20 -12.76 -10.03 2.32
N GLY A 21 -12.38 -9.48 1.17
CA GLY A 21 -12.72 -10.05 -0.14
C GLY A 21 -11.81 -11.19 -0.58
N PHE A 22 -10.51 -11.11 -0.26
CA PHE A 22 -9.48 -12.04 -0.74
C PHE A 22 -8.54 -12.54 0.37
N PRO A 23 -9.07 -13.10 1.48
CA PRO A 23 -8.28 -13.42 2.67
C PRO A 23 -7.16 -14.43 2.41
N ASN A 24 -7.41 -15.44 1.56
CA ASN A 24 -6.42 -16.48 1.26
C ASN A 24 -5.27 -15.95 0.41
N GLN A 25 -5.56 -15.05 -0.54
CA GLN A 25 -4.52 -14.41 -1.34
C GLN A 25 -3.64 -13.51 -0.47
N MET A 26 -4.24 -12.81 0.50
CA MET A 26 -3.49 -11.94 1.40
C MET A 26 -2.60 -12.71 2.36
N LYS A 27 -3.05 -13.85 2.89
CA LYS A 27 -2.19 -14.76 3.66
C LYS A 27 -1.00 -15.25 2.86
N ALA A 28 -1.22 -15.73 1.64
CA ALA A 28 -0.15 -16.20 0.76
C ALA A 28 0.84 -15.07 0.38
N ALA A 29 0.34 -13.85 0.18
CA ALA A 29 1.19 -12.68 -0.07
C ALA A 29 2.04 -12.35 1.16
N ALA A 30 1.47 -12.39 2.37
CA ALA A 30 2.18 -12.14 3.61
C ALA A 30 3.30 -13.16 3.87
N GLU A 31 3.05 -14.45 3.62
CA GLU A 31 4.08 -15.50 3.71
C GLU A 31 5.26 -15.21 2.77
N ARG A 32 4.99 -14.85 1.51
CA ARG A 32 6.04 -14.47 0.56
C ARG A 32 6.81 -13.23 0.99
N LEU A 33 6.15 -12.24 1.58
CA LEU A 33 6.81 -11.03 2.07
C LEU A 33 7.81 -11.34 3.19
N LEU A 34 7.56 -12.35 4.02
CA LEU A 34 8.47 -12.77 5.09
C LEU A 34 9.74 -13.45 4.56
N GLU A 35 9.67 -14.08 3.38
CA GLU A 35 10.80 -14.72 2.73
C GLU A 35 11.73 -13.73 2.01
N LEU A 36 11.24 -12.50 1.74
CA LEU A 36 12.01 -11.49 1.03
C LEU A 36 13.08 -10.85 1.92
N PRO A 37 14.30 -10.60 1.39
CA PRO A 37 15.30 -9.81 2.11
C PRO A 37 14.80 -8.40 2.41
N ALA A 38 15.17 -7.87 3.59
CA ALA A 38 14.80 -6.51 4.02
C ALA A 38 15.28 -5.40 3.06
N SER A 39 16.28 -5.65 2.22
CA SER A 39 16.72 -4.73 1.16
C SER A 39 15.69 -4.61 0.04
N VAL A 40 15.11 -5.74 -0.39
CA VAL A 40 14.09 -5.80 -1.43
C VAL A 40 12.80 -5.14 -0.96
N LEU A 41 12.38 -5.43 0.28
CA LEU A 41 11.22 -4.78 0.89
C LEU A 41 11.38 -3.25 0.96
N ARG A 42 12.57 -2.77 1.36
CA ARG A 42 12.87 -1.33 1.38
C ARG A 42 12.83 -0.70 -0.02
N GLN A 43 13.44 -1.34 -1.01
CA GLN A 43 13.44 -0.82 -2.38
C GLN A 43 12.02 -0.79 -2.95
N GLY A 44 11.23 -1.86 -2.76
CA GLY A 44 9.83 -1.90 -3.17
C GLY A 44 9.00 -0.79 -2.51
N GLY A 45 9.17 -0.59 -1.20
CA GLY A 45 8.52 0.48 -0.46
C GLY A 45 8.89 1.87 -0.98
N LEU A 46 10.18 2.14 -1.23
CA LEU A 46 10.65 3.41 -1.80
C LEU A 46 10.05 3.67 -3.19
N VAL A 47 10.02 2.66 -4.05
CA VAL A 47 9.42 2.77 -5.39
C VAL A 47 7.92 3.05 -5.30
N ALA A 48 7.19 2.34 -4.45
CA ALA A 48 5.77 2.57 -4.23
C ALA A 48 5.49 3.99 -3.70
N MET A 49 6.31 4.46 -2.76
CA MET A 49 6.20 5.80 -2.19
C MET A 49 6.45 6.89 -3.25
N ALA A 50 7.49 6.74 -4.07
CA ALA A 50 7.78 7.64 -5.18
C ALA A 50 6.65 7.67 -6.22
N ALA A 51 6.12 6.49 -6.59
CA ALA A 51 4.98 6.39 -7.49
C ALA A 51 3.73 7.07 -6.92
N GLY A 52 3.44 6.90 -5.63
CA GLY A 52 2.33 7.57 -4.96
C GLY A 52 2.44 9.10 -5.02
N VAL A 53 3.63 9.64 -4.76
CA VAL A 53 3.90 11.09 -4.89
C VAL A 53 3.70 11.56 -6.33
N LEU A 54 4.20 10.82 -7.32
CA LEU A 54 4.03 11.17 -8.74
C LEU A 54 2.56 11.18 -9.16
N ILE A 55 1.78 10.20 -8.73
CA ILE A 55 0.33 10.14 -9.01
C ILE A 55 -0.39 11.33 -8.37
N ILE A 56 -0.10 11.63 -7.11
CA ILE A 56 -0.69 12.79 -6.41
C ILE A 56 -0.33 14.09 -7.15
N TRP A 57 0.93 14.23 -7.57
CA TRP A 57 1.39 15.38 -8.32
C TRP A 57 0.69 15.50 -9.69
N TRP A 58 0.46 14.40 -10.40
CA TRP A 58 -0.26 14.40 -11.67
C TRP A 58 -1.75 14.76 -11.53
N VAL A 59 -2.41 14.26 -10.49
CA VAL A 59 -3.85 14.48 -10.28
C VAL A 59 -4.12 15.89 -9.72
N ARG A 60 -3.18 16.46 -8.97
CA ARG A 60 -3.31 17.78 -8.33
C ARG A 60 -2.53 18.91 -9.02
N GLY A 61 -1.70 18.57 -10.00
CA GLY A 61 -0.87 19.49 -10.77
C GLY A 61 -1.68 20.31 -11.76
#